data_AF-A0A1Y0IHC6-F1
#
_entry.id   AF-A0A1Y0IHC6-F1
#
_cell.length_a   1.000
_cell.length_b   1.000
_cell.length_c   1.000
_cell.angle_alpha   90.00
_cell.angle_beta   90.00
_cell.angle_gamma   90.00
#
_symmetry.space_group_name_H-M   'P 1'
#
loop_
_entity.id
_entity.type
_entity.pdbx_description
1 polymer ?
#
loop_
_entity_poly.entity_id
_entity_poly.type
_entity_poly.pdbx_seq_one_letter_code
_entity_poly.pdbx_strand_id
1 'polypeptide(L)'
;MDTPTKTLTFETRLDLIYEQDAALCHYAELWNQVKFRWFANLQKPKAQQLNRTQFMHEMGMPFSYRVFQGVRQSIKGLIQSYQTNRNNRLVTLDVKIKQLEKTLNKLEKRCDHVAEKGCPQQAKQLRDRLRQKEVKLRRWQQKQAALVAEKQENKTPICFGGRKLLKERQALATGSAIEGWKQRWHEARHREFLLVGSHDESWGWQNAQLSPSKQEDAYQLKLLVPHQLRATFGTTINIDRLQFKHGKAALVADHRLQFYKKQTRKTTKPAINRYRKI
;
A
#
# COMPACT_ATOMS: atom_id res chain seq x y z
N MET A 1 -24.21 -11.71 -20.98
CA MET A 1 -22.81 -11.99 -21.38
C MET A 1 -21.94 -10.95 -20.71
N ASP A 2 -21.07 -11.35 -19.80
CA ASP A 2 -20.13 -10.43 -19.15
C ASP A 2 -19.07 -10.02 -20.16
N THR A 3 -19.20 -8.81 -20.71
CA THR A 3 -18.12 -8.18 -21.47
C THR A 3 -16.90 -8.07 -20.55
N PRO A 4 -15.73 -8.61 -20.92
CA PRO A 4 -14.55 -8.54 -20.07
C PRO A 4 -14.17 -7.07 -19.79
N THR A 5 -14.16 -6.70 -18.51
CA THR A 5 -13.74 -5.36 -18.07
C THR A 5 -12.25 -5.19 -18.36
N LYS A 6 -11.92 -4.40 -19.38
CA LYS A 6 -10.53 -4.05 -19.69
C LYS A 6 -10.06 -2.96 -18.72
N THR A 7 -9.23 -3.34 -17.75
CA THR A 7 -8.55 -2.38 -16.86
C THR A 7 -7.35 -1.78 -17.59
N LEU A 8 -7.29 -0.46 -17.67
CA LEU A 8 -6.15 0.29 -18.19
C LEU A 8 -5.53 1.10 -17.06
N THR A 9 -4.21 1.21 -17.04
CA THR A 9 -3.46 2.00 -16.07
C THR A 9 -2.56 2.96 -16.83
N PHE A 10 -2.58 4.23 -16.43
CA PHE A 10 -1.78 5.28 -17.04
C PHE A 10 -0.95 5.95 -15.96
N GLU A 11 0.29 6.27 -16.31
CA GLU A 11 1.22 7.00 -15.46
C GLU A 11 1.49 8.37 -16.07
N THR A 12 1.55 9.39 -15.21
CA THR A 12 1.97 10.74 -15.56
C THR A 12 2.79 11.33 -14.41
N ARG A 13 3.61 12.32 -14.73
CA ARG A 13 4.22 13.20 -13.73
C ARG A 13 3.38 14.45 -13.58
N LEU A 14 3.44 15.04 -12.38
CA LEU A 14 2.80 16.30 -12.09
C LEU A 14 3.86 17.39 -12.15
N ASP A 15 3.57 18.46 -12.87
CA ASP A 15 4.33 19.70 -12.82
C ASP A 15 3.60 20.62 -11.84
N LEU A 16 4.20 20.88 -10.68
CA LEU A 16 3.53 21.46 -9.52
C LEU A 16 4.19 22.78 -9.14
N ILE A 17 3.37 23.81 -8.91
CA ILE A 17 3.82 25.00 -8.18
C ILE A 17 3.92 24.70 -6.69
N TYR A 18 4.64 25.55 -5.96
CA TYR A 18 4.91 25.36 -4.53
C TYR A 18 3.62 25.16 -3.71
N GLU A 19 2.57 25.95 -3.96
CA GLU A 19 1.31 25.84 -3.22
C GLU A 19 0.59 24.51 -3.48
N GLN A 20 0.64 23.99 -4.71
CA GLN A 20 0.04 22.70 -5.06
C GLN A 20 0.80 21.55 -4.39
N ASP A 21 2.14 21.59 -4.45
CA ASP A 21 2.99 20.58 -3.80
C ASP A 21 2.78 20.56 -2.29
N ALA A 22 2.77 21.73 -1.64
CA ALA A 22 2.48 21.86 -0.22
C ALA A 22 1.10 21.30 0.14
N ALA A 23 0.07 21.59 -0.65
CA ALA A 23 -1.28 21.10 -0.42
C ALA A 23 -1.37 19.57 -0.57
N LEU A 24 -0.68 18.98 -1.56
CA LEU A 24 -0.62 17.54 -1.77
C LEU A 24 0.16 16.83 -0.64
N CYS A 25 1.25 17.43 -0.16
CA CYS A 25 2.00 16.91 0.98
C CYS A 25 1.13 16.86 2.25
N HIS A 26 0.40 17.94 2.57
CA HIS A 26 -0.51 17.97 3.72
C HIS A 26 -1.69 17.00 3.56
N TYR A 27 -2.21 16.84 2.35
CA TYR A 27 -3.22 15.82 2.06
C TYR A 27 -2.65 14.44 2.36
N ALA A 28 -1.50 14.10 1.77
CA ALA A 28 -0.86 12.81 1.95
C ALA A 28 -0.57 12.54 3.43
N GLU A 29 -0.14 13.55 4.19
CA GLU A 29 0.05 13.45 5.63
C GLU A 29 -1.23 13.06 6.36
N LEU A 30 -2.31 13.85 6.20
CA LEU A 30 -3.60 13.59 6.83
C LEU A 30 -4.15 12.22 6.43
N TRP A 31 -4.05 11.85 5.15
CA TRP A 31 -4.53 10.57 4.63
C TRP A 31 -3.79 9.40 5.26
N ASN A 32 -2.47 9.51 5.40
CA ASN A 32 -1.65 8.48 6.02
C ASN A 32 -1.87 8.39 7.53
N GLN A 33 -2.09 9.51 8.23
CA GLN A 33 -2.47 9.50 9.65
C GLN A 33 -3.77 8.70 9.86
N VAL A 34 -4.80 8.95 9.05
CA VAL A 34 -6.05 8.17 9.08
C VAL A 34 -5.80 6.71 8.72
N LYS A 35 -4.98 6.41 7.71
CA LYS A 35 -4.59 5.05 7.34
C LYS A 35 -3.95 4.29 8.50
N PHE A 36 -3.03 4.91 9.23
CA PHE A 36 -2.34 4.28 10.36
C PHE A 36 -3.29 3.99 11.52
N ARG A 37 -4.16 4.94 11.86
CA ARG A 37 -5.17 4.78 12.91
C ARG A 37 -6.22 3.74 12.53
N TRP A 38 -6.64 3.69 11.27
CA TRP A 38 -7.55 2.66 10.78
C TRP A 38 -6.91 1.27 10.86
N PHE A 39 -5.65 1.14 10.45
CA PHE A 39 -4.91 -0.10 10.62
C PHE A 39 -4.82 -0.53 12.08
N ALA A 40 -4.49 0.40 12.99
CA ALA A 40 -4.45 0.13 14.43
C ALA A 40 -5.81 -0.33 14.97
N ASN A 41 -6.91 0.29 14.54
CA ASN A 41 -8.27 -0.16 14.87
C ASN A 41 -8.51 -1.61 14.42
N LEU A 42 -8.08 -1.99 13.22
CA LEU A 42 -8.21 -3.36 12.72
C LEU A 42 -7.35 -4.39 13.46
N GLN A 43 -6.30 -3.96 14.17
CA GLN A 43 -5.47 -4.86 15.01
C GLN A 43 -6.09 -5.12 16.40
N LYS A 44 -7.10 -4.36 16.81
CA LYS A 44 -7.79 -4.58 18.09
C LYS A 44 -8.59 -5.90 18.06
N PRO A 45 -8.88 -6.52 19.22
CA PRO A 45 -9.86 -7.61 19.29
C PRO A 45 -11.19 -7.18 18.68
N LYS A 46 -11.89 -8.07 17.97
CA LYS A 46 -13.13 -7.75 17.22
C LYS A 46 -14.16 -6.97 18.05
N ALA A 47 -14.32 -7.30 19.33
CA ALA A 47 -15.24 -6.62 20.24
C ALA A 47 -14.91 -5.13 20.50
N GLN A 48 -13.65 -4.73 20.30
CA GLN A 48 -13.16 -3.36 20.49
C GLN A 48 -12.94 -2.62 19.17
N GLN A 49 -13.20 -3.26 18.03
CA GLN A 49 -13.04 -2.63 16.73
C GLN A 49 -14.21 -1.68 16.46
N LEU A 50 -13.87 -0.44 16.14
CA LEU A 50 -14.86 0.52 15.67
C LEU A 50 -15.28 0.13 14.26
N ASN A 51 -16.59 0.18 14.01
CA ASN A 51 -17.05 0.11 12.63
C ASN A 51 -16.63 1.38 11.87
N ARG A 52 -16.74 1.34 10.55
CA ARG A 52 -16.34 2.47 9.68
C ARG A 52 -16.93 3.81 10.12
N THR A 53 -18.22 3.85 10.39
CA THR A 53 -18.94 5.09 10.68
C THR A 53 -18.47 5.65 12.02
N GLN A 54 -18.43 4.80 13.06
CA GLN A 54 -17.89 5.15 14.37
C GLN A 54 -16.45 5.67 14.29
N PHE A 55 -15.58 4.95 13.58
CA PHE A 55 -14.19 5.37 13.39
C PHE A 55 -14.07 6.74 12.72
N MET A 56 -14.85 6.99 11.66
CA MET A 56 -14.81 8.28 10.97
C MET A 56 -15.33 9.42 11.86
N HIS A 57 -16.35 9.18 12.69
CA HIS A 57 -16.83 10.16 13.67
C HIS A 57 -15.78 10.45 14.75
N GLU A 58 -15.14 9.42 15.31
CA GLU A 58 -14.07 9.58 16.31
C GLU A 58 -12.89 10.37 15.75
N MET A 59 -12.61 10.22 14.45
CA MET A 59 -11.58 10.97 13.74
C MET A 59 -12.00 12.41 13.38
N GLY A 60 -13.21 12.85 13.72
CA GLY A 60 -13.72 14.17 13.38
C GLY A 60 -14.07 14.34 11.90
N MET A 61 -14.49 13.25 11.24
CA MET A 61 -14.87 13.22 9.83
C MET A 61 -13.84 13.88 8.89
N PRO A 62 -12.57 13.41 8.92
CA PRO A 62 -11.48 14.06 8.19
C PRO A 62 -11.70 14.05 6.68
N PHE A 63 -12.47 13.07 6.19
CA PHE A 63 -12.75 12.89 4.78
C PHE A 63 -14.20 12.53 4.49
N SER A 64 -14.58 12.71 3.22
CA SER A 64 -15.75 12.04 2.67
C SER A 64 -15.57 10.51 2.64
N TYR A 65 -16.70 9.80 2.63
CA TYR A 65 -16.72 8.33 2.53
C TYR A 65 -15.85 7.78 1.40
N ARG A 66 -15.85 8.45 0.25
CA ARG A 66 -15.12 7.98 -0.92
C ARG A 66 -13.60 8.04 -0.73
N VAL A 67 -13.06 9.11 -0.14
CA VAL A 67 -11.61 9.18 0.18
C VAL A 67 -11.25 8.04 1.14
N PHE A 68 -12.11 7.78 2.13
CA PHE A 68 -11.89 6.71 3.09
C PHE A 68 -11.91 5.31 2.45
N GLN A 69 -12.61 5.11 1.33
CA GLN A 69 -12.51 3.85 0.58
C GLN A 69 -11.11 3.62 0.02
N GLY A 70 -10.40 4.68 -0.38
CA GLY A 70 -8.99 4.59 -0.73
C GLY A 70 -8.12 4.10 0.43
N VAL A 71 -8.35 4.62 1.65
CA VAL A 71 -7.67 4.15 2.88
C VAL A 71 -7.94 2.65 3.10
N ARG A 72 -9.21 2.24 3.03
CA ARG A 72 -9.60 0.83 3.22
C ARG A 72 -8.95 -0.08 2.18
N GLN A 73 -8.98 0.32 0.90
CA GLN A 73 -8.41 -0.45 -0.20
C GLN A 73 -6.88 -0.58 -0.06
N SER A 74 -6.20 0.50 0.33
CA SER A 74 -4.76 0.48 0.60
C SER A 74 -4.41 -0.48 1.72
N ILE A 75 -5.10 -0.41 2.87
CA ILE A 75 -4.86 -1.35 3.99
C ILE A 75 -5.19 -2.79 3.61
N LYS A 76 -6.29 -3.02 2.90
CA LYS A 76 -6.65 -4.36 2.40
C LYS A 76 -5.54 -4.92 1.51
N GLY A 77 -5.04 -4.12 0.57
CA GLY A 77 -3.94 -4.50 -0.31
C GLY A 77 -2.65 -4.81 0.46
N LEU A 78 -2.30 -4.01 1.46
CA LEU A 78 -1.12 -4.25 2.30
C LEU A 78 -1.25 -5.55 3.12
N ILE A 79 -2.42 -5.82 3.69
CA ILE A 79 -2.68 -7.07 4.44
C ILE A 79 -2.58 -8.28 3.51
N GLN A 80 -3.23 -8.22 2.33
CA GLN A 80 -3.18 -9.30 1.35
C GLN A 80 -1.76 -9.56 0.83
N SER A 81 -1.02 -8.50 0.54
CA SER A 81 0.39 -8.59 0.14
C SER A 81 1.24 -9.23 1.24
N TYR A 82 1.06 -8.83 2.50
CA TYR A 82 1.75 -9.45 3.62
C TYR A 82 1.44 -10.94 3.75
N GLN A 83 0.16 -11.31 3.71
CA GLN A 83 -0.28 -12.71 3.82
C GLN A 83 0.28 -13.58 2.70
N THR A 84 0.25 -13.07 1.46
CA THR A 84 0.81 -13.75 0.28
C THR A 84 2.31 -13.93 0.41
N ASN A 85 3.03 -12.86 0.76
CA ASN A 85 4.48 -12.90 0.96
C ASN A 85 4.88 -13.84 2.11
N ARG A 86 4.11 -13.89 3.20
CA ARG A 86 4.31 -14.84 4.30
C ARG A 86 4.21 -16.28 3.81
N ASN A 87 3.17 -16.61 3.04
CA ASN A 87 2.99 -17.96 2.50
C ASN A 87 4.16 -18.35 1.57
N ASN A 88 4.53 -17.47 0.64
CA ASN A 88 5.68 -17.69 -0.24
C ASN A 88 6.98 -17.89 0.54
N ARG A 89 7.16 -17.12 1.62
CA ARG A 89 8.33 -17.24 2.49
C ARG A 89 8.36 -18.55 3.28
N LEU A 90 7.21 -19.03 3.75
CA LEU A 90 7.09 -20.32 4.42
C LEU A 90 7.50 -21.46 3.48
N VAL A 91 6.98 -21.47 2.25
CA VAL A 91 7.36 -22.45 1.22
C VAL A 91 8.86 -22.38 0.92
N THR A 92 9.40 -21.18 0.74
CA THR A 92 10.83 -20.99 0.48
C THR A 92 11.71 -21.47 1.63
N LEU A 93 11.28 -21.23 2.88
CA LEU A 93 12.02 -21.68 4.06
C LEU A 93 11.98 -23.20 4.20
N ASP A 94 10.83 -23.83 3.96
CA ASP A 94 10.68 -25.28 4.00
C ASP A 94 11.66 -25.98 3.04
N VAL A 95 11.72 -25.53 1.78
CA VAL A 95 12.66 -26.04 0.78
C VAL A 95 14.12 -25.87 1.25
N LYS A 96 14.45 -24.70 1.78
CA LYS A 96 15.82 -24.39 2.27
C LYS A 96 16.21 -25.24 3.48
N ILE A 97 15.28 -25.47 4.41
CA ILE A 97 15.47 -26.32 5.58
C ILE A 97 15.76 -27.75 5.13
N LYS A 98 14.91 -28.33 4.28
CA LYS A 98 15.08 -29.69 3.73
C LYS A 98 16.42 -29.87 2.99
N GLN A 99 16.82 -28.87 2.20
CA GLN A 99 18.12 -28.89 1.51
C GLN A 99 19.30 -28.83 2.49
N LEU A 100 19.18 -28.03 3.55
CA LEU A 100 20.23 -27.89 4.55
C LEU A 100 20.36 -29.15 5.42
N GLU A 101 19.25 -29.79 5.78
CA GLU A 101 19.22 -31.08 6.48
C GLU A 101 19.94 -32.16 5.66
N LYS A 102 19.64 -32.28 4.36
CA LYS A 102 20.38 -33.19 3.46
C LYS A 102 21.88 -32.88 3.42
N THR A 103 22.25 -31.60 3.47
CA THR A 103 23.65 -31.17 3.49
C THR A 103 24.33 -31.52 4.81
N LEU A 104 23.62 -31.38 5.93
CA LEU A 104 24.10 -31.74 7.26
C LEU A 104 24.37 -33.25 7.35
N ASN A 105 23.42 -34.09 6.93
CA ASN A 105 23.60 -35.55 6.92
C ASN A 105 24.82 -35.99 6.07
N LYS A 106 25.08 -35.31 4.94
CA LYS A 106 26.28 -35.57 4.13
C LYS A 106 27.57 -35.12 4.81
N LEU A 107 27.53 -34.01 5.55
CA LEU A 107 28.69 -33.49 6.27
C LEU A 107 29.00 -34.31 7.51
N GLU A 108 27.99 -34.77 8.24
CA GLU A 108 28.11 -35.66 9.38
C GLU A 108 28.84 -36.96 8.99
N LYS A 109 28.34 -37.66 7.97
CA LYS A 109 29.02 -38.86 7.41
C LYS A 109 30.46 -38.60 6.98
N ARG A 110 30.74 -37.40 6.46
CA ARG A 110 32.10 -37.02 6.06
C ARG A 110 32.99 -36.73 7.27
N CYS A 111 32.45 -36.17 8.35
CA CYS A 111 33.17 -35.98 9.60
C CYS A 111 33.59 -37.34 10.17
N ASP A 112 32.68 -38.32 10.20
CA ASP A 112 32.94 -39.67 10.73
C ASP A 112 34.05 -40.36 9.94
N HIS A 113 33.94 -40.37 8.61
CA HIS A 113 34.95 -40.95 7.72
C HIS A 113 36.34 -40.31 7.86
N VAL A 114 36.42 -38.99 8.07
CA VAL A 114 37.71 -38.29 8.24
C VAL A 114 38.29 -38.52 9.64
N ALA A 115 37.42 -38.72 10.65
CA ALA A 115 37.85 -39.10 11.98
C ALA A 115 38.46 -40.50 12.00
N GLU A 116 37.85 -41.46 11.30
CA GLU A 116 38.38 -42.83 11.11
C GLU A 116 39.74 -42.83 10.40
N LYS A 117 39.95 -41.92 9.44
CA LYS A 117 41.22 -41.77 8.70
C LYS A 117 42.33 -41.04 9.48
N GLY A 118 42.11 -40.64 10.73
CA GLY A 118 43.16 -40.08 11.58
C GLY A 118 43.71 -38.71 11.14
N CYS A 119 42.88 -37.86 10.51
CA CYS A 119 43.28 -36.52 10.03
C CYS A 119 42.69 -35.39 10.92
N PRO A 120 43.34 -35.02 12.04
CA PRO A 120 42.72 -34.20 13.09
C PRO A 120 42.37 -32.76 12.66
N GLN A 121 43.21 -32.12 11.84
CA GLN A 121 42.98 -30.74 11.41
C GLN A 121 41.81 -30.62 10.43
N GLN A 122 41.68 -31.57 9.49
CA GLN A 122 40.55 -31.65 8.56
C GLN A 122 39.24 -31.99 9.31
N ALA A 123 39.30 -32.91 10.28
CA ALA A 123 38.17 -33.25 11.13
C ALA A 123 37.67 -32.03 11.94
N LYS A 124 38.58 -31.20 12.47
CA LYS A 124 38.23 -29.96 13.18
C LYS A 124 37.49 -28.97 12.27
N GLN A 125 38.03 -28.69 11.07
CA GLN A 125 37.41 -27.77 10.12
C GLN A 125 36.01 -28.24 9.69
N LEU A 126 35.83 -29.54 9.45
CA LEU A 126 34.54 -30.11 9.09
C LEU A 126 33.53 -30.01 10.24
N ARG A 127 33.95 -30.27 11.49
CA ARG A 127 33.11 -30.08 12.68
C ARG A 127 32.68 -28.63 12.88
N ASP A 128 33.59 -27.67 12.68
CA ASP A 128 33.22 -26.24 12.74
C ASP A 128 32.19 -25.87 11.67
N ARG A 129 32.36 -26.38 10.45
CA ARG A 129 31.41 -26.18 9.36
C ARG A 129 30.05 -26.82 9.64
N LEU A 130 30.04 -28.02 10.23
CA LEU A 130 28.82 -28.71 10.67
C LEU A 130 28.08 -27.86 11.70
N ARG A 131 28.76 -27.44 12.77
CA ARG A 131 28.21 -26.57 13.82
C ARG A 131 27.63 -25.27 13.26
N GLN A 132 28.34 -24.59 12.35
CA GLN A 132 27.83 -23.37 11.71
C GLN A 132 26.53 -23.62 10.93
N LYS A 133 26.42 -24.77 10.25
CA LYS A 133 25.22 -25.14 9.50
C LYS A 133 24.07 -25.57 10.41
N GLU A 134 24.33 -26.23 11.53
CA GLU A 134 23.31 -26.55 12.54
C GLU A 134 22.73 -25.28 13.16
N VAL A 135 23.60 -24.31 13.52
CA VAL A 135 23.14 -23.01 14.00
C VAL A 135 22.28 -22.31 12.96
N LYS A 136 22.67 -22.38 11.68
CA LYS A 136 21.88 -21.83 10.57
C LYS A 136 20.53 -22.54 10.41
N LEU A 137 20.50 -23.87 10.53
CA LEU A 137 19.27 -24.67 10.50
C LEU A 137 18.33 -24.25 11.63
N ARG A 138 18.81 -24.21 12.87
CA ARG A 138 18.03 -23.77 14.04
C ARG A 138 17.43 -22.37 13.83
N ARG A 139 18.23 -21.42 13.34
CA ARG A 139 17.75 -20.06 13.02
C ARG A 139 16.65 -20.05 11.97
N TRP A 140 16.73 -20.92 10.96
CA TRP A 140 15.70 -21.03 9.92
C TRP A 140 14.42 -21.69 10.44
N GLN A 141 14.55 -22.75 11.22
CA GLN A 141 13.41 -23.42 11.87
C GLN A 141 12.68 -22.48 12.84
N GLN A 142 13.42 -21.74 13.68
CA GLN A 142 12.85 -20.71 14.57
C GLN A 142 12.07 -19.65 13.78
N LYS A 143 12.64 -19.20 12.65
CA LYS A 143 11.99 -18.22 11.78
C LYS A 143 10.72 -18.78 11.11
N GLN A 144 10.74 -20.04 10.71
CA GLN A 144 9.56 -20.71 10.16
C GLN A 144 8.47 -20.83 11.22
N ALA A 145 8.82 -21.28 12.44
CA ALA A 145 7.91 -21.38 13.57
C ALA A 145 7.26 -20.03 13.91
N ALA A 146 8.04 -18.95 13.95
CA ALA A 146 7.51 -17.60 14.17
C ALA A 146 6.47 -17.20 13.10
N LEU A 147 6.76 -17.48 11.81
CA LEU A 147 5.81 -17.19 10.72
C LEU A 147 4.55 -18.06 10.76
N VAL A 148 4.66 -19.30 11.25
CA VAL A 148 3.49 -20.19 11.47
C VAL A 148 2.62 -19.67 12.60
N ALA A 149 3.21 -19.29 13.74
CA ALA A 149 2.50 -18.70 14.87
C ALA A 149 1.78 -17.40 14.44
N GLU A 150 2.47 -16.50 13.74
CA GLU A 150 1.85 -15.28 13.18
C GLU A 150 0.65 -15.60 12.27
N LYS A 151 0.72 -16.70 11.50
CA LYS A 151 -0.35 -17.13 10.61
C LYS A 151 -1.55 -17.65 11.40
N GLN A 152 -1.32 -18.46 12.42
CA GLN A 152 -2.36 -19.01 13.29
C GLN A 152 -3.10 -17.90 14.06
N GLU A 153 -2.37 -16.92 14.56
CA GLU A 153 -2.94 -15.76 15.26
C GLU A 153 -3.54 -14.71 14.31
N ASN A 154 -3.49 -14.94 13.00
CA ASN A 154 -3.88 -13.99 11.96
C ASN A 154 -3.26 -12.59 12.11
N LYS A 155 -2.06 -12.51 12.72
CA LYS A 155 -1.32 -11.26 12.88
C LYS A 155 -0.73 -10.83 11.55
N THR A 156 -0.78 -9.53 11.28
CA THR A 156 -0.22 -8.93 10.06
C THR A 156 0.63 -7.71 10.42
N PRO A 157 1.82 -7.90 11.02
CA PRO A 157 2.65 -6.78 11.49
C PRO A 157 3.21 -5.97 10.31
N ILE A 158 2.56 -4.83 10.04
CA ILE A 158 2.97 -3.86 9.03
C ILE A 158 3.74 -2.72 9.71
N CYS A 159 4.93 -2.44 9.17
CA CYS A 159 5.75 -1.31 9.60
C CYS A 159 5.69 -0.21 8.55
N PHE A 160 4.84 0.80 8.79
CA PHE A 160 4.77 1.98 7.91
C PHE A 160 6.08 2.78 8.01
N GLY A 161 6.64 3.18 6.85
CA GLY A 161 8.00 3.73 6.74
C GLY A 161 9.08 2.67 6.50
N GLY A 162 8.75 1.39 6.68
CA GLY A 162 9.62 0.26 6.33
C GLY A 162 10.58 -0.17 7.44
N ARG A 163 10.82 -1.48 7.51
CA ARG A 163 11.66 -2.08 8.57
C ARG A 163 13.13 -1.65 8.52
N LYS A 164 13.62 -1.19 7.36
CA LYS A 164 15.00 -0.72 7.19
C LYS A 164 15.24 0.55 8.01
N LEU A 165 14.44 1.59 7.78
CA LEU A 165 14.53 2.85 8.53
C LEU A 165 14.28 2.64 10.04
N LEU A 166 13.38 1.73 10.42
CA LEU A 166 13.16 1.41 11.84
C LEU A 166 14.42 0.85 12.51
N LYS A 167 15.16 -0.03 11.82
CA LYS A 167 16.42 -0.59 12.33
C LYS A 167 17.53 0.45 12.36
N GLU A 168 17.62 1.29 11.33
CA GLU A 168 18.60 2.38 11.29
C GLU A 168 18.50 3.26 12.53
N ARG A 169 17.27 3.55 13.00
CA ARG A 169 17.07 4.34 14.23
C ARG A 169 17.85 3.83 15.44
N GLN A 170 17.99 2.52 15.58
CA GLN A 170 18.66 1.88 16.72
C GLN A 170 20.17 2.08 16.70
N ALA A 171 20.76 2.39 15.55
CA ALA A 171 22.19 2.62 15.37
C ALA A 171 22.58 4.10 15.49
N LEU A 172 21.62 5.03 15.57
CA LEU A 172 21.88 6.47 15.62
C LEU A 172 22.04 6.95 17.07
N ALA A 173 23.14 7.64 17.34
CA ALA A 173 23.47 8.18 18.67
C ALA A 173 23.34 9.72 18.76
N THR A 174 23.66 10.46 17.71
CA THR A 174 23.73 11.93 17.73
C THR A 174 22.40 12.60 17.37
N GLY A 175 22.10 13.75 17.98
CA GLY A 175 20.87 14.52 17.75
C GLY A 175 20.62 14.89 16.28
N SER A 176 21.63 15.41 15.58
CA SER A 176 21.51 15.79 14.15
C SER A 176 21.16 14.61 13.24
N ALA A 177 21.79 13.45 13.45
CA ALA A 177 21.48 12.23 12.72
C ALA A 177 20.05 11.72 13.01
N ILE A 178 19.57 11.89 14.24
CA ILE A 178 18.20 11.55 14.63
C ILE A 178 17.20 12.47 13.92
N GLU A 179 17.46 13.77 13.83
CA GLU A 179 16.58 14.71 13.10
C GLU A 179 16.52 14.39 11.61
N GLY A 180 17.67 14.18 10.96
CA GLY A 180 17.69 13.74 9.56
C GLY A 180 16.96 12.41 9.35
N TRP A 181 17.04 11.48 10.31
CA TRP A 181 16.26 10.25 10.28
C TRP A 181 14.75 10.49 10.46
N LYS A 182 14.34 11.38 11.36
CA LYS A 182 12.92 11.72 11.59
C LYS A 182 12.29 12.24 10.32
N GLN A 183 13.00 13.11 9.58
CA GLN A 183 12.55 13.62 8.30
C GLN A 183 12.34 12.49 7.28
N ARG A 184 13.36 11.64 7.06
CA ARG A 184 13.24 10.48 6.15
C ARG A 184 12.13 9.51 6.58
N TRP A 185 11.95 9.32 7.88
CA TRP A 185 10.91 8.46 8.45
C TRP A 185 9.52 9.03 8.20
N HIS A 186 9.34 10.34 8.35
CA HIS A 186 8.11 11.06 8.03
C HIS A 186 7.81 10.97 6.54
N GLU A 187 8.74 11.35 5.67
CA GLU A 187 8.59 11.28 4.21
C GLU A 187 8.21 9.86 3.74
N ALA A 188 8.90 8.83 4.23
CA ALA A 188 8.61 7.45 3.87
C ALA A 188 7.19 6.99 4.26
N ARG A 189 6.60 7.62 5.29
CA ARG A 189 5.26 7.33 5.79
C ARG A 189 4.17 8.16 5.11
N HIS A 190 4.51 9.37 4.65
CA HIS A 190 3.55 10.37 4.21
C HIS A 190 3.66 10.75 2.73
N ARG A 191 4.47 10.04 1.92
CA ARG A 191 4.72 10.34 0.49
C ARG A 191 3.62 10.03 -0.52
N GLU A 192 2.56 9.30 -0.14
CA GLU A 192 1.56 8.83 -1.11
C GLU A 192 0.16 8.75 -0.50
N PHE A 193 -0.85 8.92 -1.33
CA PHE A 193 -2.23 8.63 -0.96
C PHE A 193 -2.98 8.03 -2.15
N LEU A 194 -4.01 7.24 -1.85
CA LEU A 194 -4.81 6.55 -2.86
C LEU A 194 -6.24 7.05 -2.82
N LEU A 195 -6.74 7.36 -4.01
CA LEU A 195 -8.09 7.83 -4.26
C LEU A 195 -8.78 6.84 -5.18
N VAL A 196 -9.95 6.35 -4.78
CA VAL A 196 -10.65 5.27 -5.49
C VAL A 196 -12.01 5.78 -5.96
N GLY A 197 -12.20 5.78 -7.28
CA GLY A 197 -13.48 6.05 -7.93
C GLY A 197 -14.46 4.87 -7.83
N SER A 198 -15.61 5.01 -8.46
CA SER A 198 -16.67 4.00 -8.46
C SER A 198 -17.29 3.91 -9.84
N HIS A 199 -17.70 2.71 -10.24
CA HIS A 199 -18.31 2.48 -11.55
C HIS A 199 -19.61 3.28 -11.78
N ASP A 200 -20.28 3.71 -10.69
CA ASP A 200 -21.53 4.48 -10.76
C ASP A 200 -21.32 5.98 -11.02
N GLU A 201 -20.08 6.48 -10.91
CA GLU A 201 -19.76 7.88 -11.11
C GLU A 201 -19.37 8.16 -12.56
N SER A 202 -20.02 9.18 -13.15
CA SER A 202 -19.54 9.75 -14.40
C SER A 202 -18.25 10.54 -14.12
N TRP A 203 -17.23 10.35 -14.94
CA TRP A 203 -15.95 11.04 -14.91
C TRP A 203 -15.01 10.64 -13.77
N GLY A 204 -15.12 9.38 -13.32
CA GLY A 204 -14.22 8.82 -12.33
C GLY A 204 -14.68 9.08 -10.90
N TRP A 205 -13.95 9.92 -10.16
CA TRP A 205 -14.16 10.16 -8.73
C TRP A 205 -14.55 11.60 -8.46
N GLN A 206 -15.63 11.87 -7.71
CA GLN A 206 -16.09 13.25 -7.46
C GLN A 206 -15.00 14.18 -6.88
N ASN A 207 -14.04 13.63 -6.13
CA ASN A 207 -12.99 14.39 -5.49
C ASN A 207 -11.66 14.39 -6.28
N ALA A 208 -11.57 13.69 -7.42
CA ALA A 208 -10.49 13.83 -8.40
C ALA A 208 -11.06 13.65 -9.81
N GLN A 209 -11.22 14.76 -10.51
CA GLN A 209 -11.78 14.80 -11.84
C GLN A 209 -10.71 15.13 -12.84
N LEU A 210 -10.53 14.26 -13.82
CA LEU A 210 -9.66 14.50 -14.97
C LEU A 210 -10.50 15.00 -16.13
N SER A 211 -10.14 16.16 -16.69
CA SER A 211 -10.81 16.74 -17.85
C SER A 211 -9.78 17.15 -18.92
N PRO A 212 -10.10 17.04 -20.22
CA PRO A 212 -9.24 17.56 -21.27
C PRO A 212 -9.17 19.09 -21.16
N SER A 213 -7.99 19.64 -21.39
CA SER A 213 -7.82 21.08 -21.55
C SER A 213 -8.51 21.52 -22.83
N LYS A 214 -9.12 22.72 -22.81
CA LYS A 214 -9.75 23.30 -24.00
C LYS A 214 -8.75 23.93 -24.97
N GLN A 215 -7.55 24.24 -24.49
CA GLN A 215 -6.57 25.06 -25.20
C GLN A 215 -5.30 24.29 -25.59
N GLU A 216 -5.04 23.14 -24.95
CA GLU A 216 -3.82 22.36 -25.14
C GLU A 216 -4.15 20.87 -25.29
N ASP A 217 -3.29 20.09 -25.97
CA ASP A 217 -3.35 18.61 -25.98
C ASP A 217 -2.84 18.02 -24.65
N ALA A 218 -3.49 18.44 -23.57
CA ALA A 218 -3.18 18.08 -22.19
C ALA A 218 -4.46 17.90 -21.38
N TYR A 219 -4.31 17.40 -20.16
CA TYR A 219 -5.40 17.23 -19.21
C TYR A 219 -5.23 18.16 -18.01
N GLN A 220 -6.35 18.47 -17.39
CA GLN A 220 -6.44 19.14 -16.09
C GLN A 220 -6.97 18.15 -15.06
N LEU A 221 -6.34 18.12 -13.90
CA LEU A 221 -6.77 17.33 -12.75
C LEU A 221 -7.27 18.28 -11.66
N LYS A 222 -8.56 18.17 -11.34
CA LYS A 222 -9.18 18.88 -10.22
C LYS A 222 -9.32 17.96 -9.03
N LEU A 223 -8.65 18.29 -7.93
CA LEU A 223 -8.73 17.58 -6.66
C LEU A 223 -9.53 18.37 -5.64
N LEU A 224 -10.41 17.70 -4.89
CA LEU A 224 -11.10 18.30 -3.75
C LEU A 224 -10.24 18.19 -2.50
N VAL A 225 -10.05 19.33 -1.83
CA VAL A 225 -9.29 19.42 -0.59
C VAL A 225 -10.13 18.88 0.58
N PRO A 226 -9.57 18.02 1.45
CA PRO A 226 -10.21 17.57 2.69
C PRO A 226 -10.68 18.74 3.53
N HIS A 227 -11.85 18.62 4.18
CA HIS A 227 -12.47 19.73 4.93
C HIS A 227 -11.48 20.41 5.89
N GLN A 228 -10.68 19.62 6.61
CA GLN A 228 -9.70 20.09 7.60
C GLN A 228 -8.57 20.95 7.01
N LEU A 229 -8.32 20.84 5.70
CA LEU A 229 -7.25 21.55 5.01
C LEU A 229 -7.76 22.75 4.20
N ARG A 230 -9.09 22.94 4.12
CA ARG A 230 -9.68 23.97 3.24
C ARG A 230 -9.42 25.40 3.69
N ALA A 231 -9.26 25.61 5.00
CA ALA A 231 -8.93 26.93 5.52
C ALA A 231 -7.57 27.44 5.00
N THR A 232 -6.64 26.52 4.74
CA THR A 232 -5.28 26.83 4.29
C THR A 232 -5.14 26.78 2.77
N PHE A 233 -5.71 25.77 2.12
CA PHE A 233 -5.47 25.49 0.70
C PHE A 233 -6.70 25.72 -0.20
N GLY A 234 -7.78 26.27 0.36
CA GLY A 234 -9.04 26.45 -0.35
C GLY A 234 -9.78 25.13 -0.58
N THR A 235 -10.81 25.16 -1.44
CA THR A 235 -11.70 24.00 -1.62
C THR A 235 -11.13 22.98 -2.62
N THR A 236 -10.34 23.41 -3.59
CA THR A 236 -9.87 22.57 -4.70
C THR A 236 -8.45 22.92 -5.11
N ILE A 237 -7.67 21.89 -5.45
CA ILE A 237 -6.36 22.00 -6.09
C ILE A 237 -6.56 21.67 -7.57
N ASN A 238 -6.26 22.60 -8.46
CA ASN A 238 -6.26 22.34 -9.90
C ASN A 238 -4.81 22.19 -10.35
N ILE A 239 -4.50 21.08 -11.02
CA ILE A 239 -3.21 20.81 -11.62
C ILE A 239 -3.43 20.79 -13.12
N ASP A 240 -2.73 21.66 -13.83
CA ASP A 240 -2.87 21.84 -15.27
C ASP A 240 -1.77 21.08 -16.02
N ARG A 241 -1.92 20.99 -17.34
CA ARG A 241 -0.91 20.44 -18.26
C ARG A 241 -0.46 18.99 -17.98
N LEU A 242 -1.35 18.14 -17.47
CA LEU A 242 -1.04 16.72 -17.31
C LEU A 242 -0.90 16.05 -18.68
N GLN A 243 0.25 15.40 -18.90
CA GLN A 243 0.54 14.68 -20.14
C GLN A 243 0.79 13.20 -19.89
N PHE A 244 -0.08 12.37 -20.47
CA PHE A 244 0.10 10.93 -20.48
C PHE A 244 1.00 10.52 -21.66
N LYS A 245 2.07 9.78 -21.37
CA LYS A 245 3.02 9.27 -22.39
C LYS A 245 2.36 8.29 -23.37
N HIS A 246 1.33 7.58 -22.92
CA HIS A 246 0.62 6.57 -23.70
C HIS A 246 -0.87 6.62 -23.33
N GLY A 247 -1.72 6.07 -24.21
CA GLY A 247 -3.14 5.86 -23.88
C GLY A 247 -4.05 7.07 -23.99
N LYS A 248 -3.55 8.22 -24.49
CA LYS A 248 -4.37 9.41 -24.77
C LYS A 248 -5.64 9.08 -25.57
N ALA A 249 -5.50 8.31 -26.65
CA ALA A 249 -6.65 7.91 -27.49
C ALA A 249 -7.71 7.12 -26.71
N ALA A 250 -7.30 6.23 -25.79
CA ALA A 250 -8.22 5.47 -24.94
C ALA A 250 -8.93 6.37 -23.92
N LEU A 251 -8.22 7.33 -23.32
CA LEU A 251 -8.79 8.32 -22.40
C LEU A 251 -9.80 9.24 -23.11
N VAL A 252 -9.48 9.70 -24.33
CA VAL A 252 -10.40 10.50 -25.15
C VAL A 252 -11.62 9.70 -25.57
N ALA A 253 -11.45 8.43 -25.97
CA ALA A 253 -12.56 7.57 -26.36
C ALA A 253 -13.52 7.31 -25.19
N ASP A 254 -12.98 6.99 -24.00
CA ASP A 254 -13.79 6.82 -22.79
C ASP A 254 -14.47 8.14 -22.40
N HIS A 255 -13.76 9.27 -22.50
CA HIS A 255 -14.34 10.59 -22.26
C HIS A 255 -15.55 10.83 -23.16
N ARG A 256 -15.40 10.65 -24.48
CA ARG A 256 -16.51 10.79 -25.43
C ARG A 256 -17.67 9.87 -25.07
N LEU A 257 -17.40 8.59 -24.76
CA LEU A 257 -18.44 7.61 -24.40
C LEU A 257 -19.22 8.02 -23.14
N GLN A 258 -18.52 8.51 -22.11
CA GLN A 258 -19.16 8.97 -20.87
C GLN A 258 -19.97 10.25 -21.07
N PHE A 259 -19.49 11.17 -21.92
CA PHE A 259 -20.24 12.38 -22.29
C PHE A 259 -21.56 12.01 -23.00
N TYR A 260 -21.51 11.07 -23.95
CA TYR A 260 -22.71 10.55 -24.62
C TYR A 260 -23.69 9.90 -23.64
N LYS A 261 -23.22 9.03 -22.71
CA LYS A 261 -24.07 8.43 -21.67
C LYS A 261 -24.76 9.48 -20.77
N LYS A 262 -24.09 10.60 -20.50
CA LYS A 262 -24.65 11.70 -19.69
C LYS A 262 -25.71 12.48 -20.47
N GLN A 263 -25.52 12.69 -21.76
CA GLN A 263 -26.52 13.32 -22.63
C GLN A 263 -27.76 12.43 -22.77
N THR A 264 -27.60 11.13 -23.02
CA THR A 264 -28.72 10.19 -23.14
C THR A 264 -29.50 10.07 -21.83
N ARG A 265 -28.84 10.03 -20.67
CA ARG A 265 -29.52 10.06 -19.35
C ARG A 265 -30.31 11.35 -19.10
N LYS A 266 -29.91 12.48 -19.69
CA LYS A 266 -30.66 13.74 -19.60
C LYS A 266 -31.89 13.75 -20.52
N THR A 267 -31.82 13.09 -21.68
CA THR A 267 -32.93 13.01 -22.64
C THR A 267 -33.98 11.95 -22.26
N THR A 268 -33.62 10.91 -21.49
CA THR A 268 -34.57 9.87 -21.03
C THR A 268 -35.11 10.06 -19.61
N LYS A 269 -35.03 11.24 -18.99
CA LYS A 269 -35.82 11.49 -17.77
C LYS A 269 -37.29 11.69 -18.18
N PRO A 270 -38.24 10.81 -17.80
CA PRO A 270 -39.65 11.09 -17.98
C PRO A 270 -39.98 12.31 -17.11
N ALA A 271 -40.73 13.27 -17.67
CA ALA A 271 -41.35 14.31 -16.88
C ALA A 271 -42.32 13.63 -15.88
N ILE A 272 -41.91 13.52 -14.62
CA ILE A 272 -42.83 13.14 -13.54
C ILE A 272 -43.76 14.33 -13.35
N ASN A 273 -44.91 14.25 -14.02
CA ASN A 273 -45.99 15.19 -13.90
C ASN A 273 -46.59 15.04 -12.49
N ARG A 274 -46.19 15.92 -11.56
CA ARG A 274 -46.80 16.00 -10.22
C ARG A 274 -48.16 16.68 -10.35
N TYR A 275 -49.19 15.93 -10.67
CA TYR A 275 -50.55 16.35 -10.33
C TYR A 275 -50.70 16.32 -8.80
N ARG A 276 -50.75 17.51 -8.20
CA ARG A 276 -51.38 17.73 -6.89
C ARG A 276 -52.87 17.39 -7.07
N LYS A 277 -53.35 16.36 -6.37
CA LYS A 277 -54.78 16.27 -6.07
C LYS A 277 -55.04 17.09 -4.80
N ILE A 278 -56.08 17.91 -4.92
CA ILE A 278 -56.76 18.72 -3.90
C ILE A 278 -57.28 17.80 -2.79
#